data_AF-L0AKW6-F1
#
_entry.id   AF-L0AKW6-F1
#
_cell.length_a   1.000
_cell.length_b   1.000
_cell.length_c   1.000
_cell.angle_alpha   90.00
_cell.angle_beta   90.00
_cell.angle_gamma   90.00
#
_symmetry.space_group_name_H-M   'P 1'
#
loop_
_entity.id
_entity.type
_entity.pdbx_description
1 polymer ?
#
loop_
_entity_poly.entity_id
_entity_poly.type
_entity_poly.pdbx_seq_one_letter_code
_entity_poly.pdbx_strand_id
1 'polypeptide(L)'
;MFELEYTFGSGESSNERAVSPVIGVILMVAITVILAAVIATFVLGIGDDMQQDPQAGVNIDDASEEEVMVSVTSLGNADGVALVDATDGEVLFDNKDFDGQVDAFTVTPDEATLEATGTEVTVELDADSDGERVSVNVVAYLGDGIDADDDEPPLSEQAEASATIGSFEVLDPDED
;
A
#
# COMPACT_ATOMS: atom_id res chain seq x y z
N MET A 1 49.57 20.88 -79.70
CA MET A 1 50.03 21.16 -78.34
C MET A 1 49.21 22.32 -77.81
N PHE A 2 48.14 22.06 -77.07
CA PHE A 2 47.50 23.00 -76.14
C PHE A 2 46.82 22.15 -75.07
N GLU A 3 47.26 22.34 -73.83
CA GLU A 3 46.91 21.57 -72.64
C GLU A 3 45.48 21.87 -72.16
N LEU A 4 44.91 20.86 -71.49
CA LEU A 4 43.64 20.91 -70.78
C LEU A 4 43.73 21.83 -69.56
N GLU A 5 42.90 22.87 -69.51
CA GLU A 5 42.57 23.52 -68.23
C GLU A 5 41.45 22.71 -67.55
N TYR A 6 41.83 21.86 -66.60
CA TYR A 6 40.91 21.25 -65.66
C TYR A 6 40.86 22.15 -64.42
N THR A 7 39.81 22.95 -64.29
CA THR A 7 39.56 23.71 -63.08
C THR A 7 39.07 22.74 -62.00
N PHE A 8 39.97 22.41 -61.06
CA PHE A 8 39.62 21.71 -59.84
C PHE A 8 38.77 22.65 -58.98
N GLY A 9 37.46 22.44 -58.98
CA GLY A 9 36.53 23.08 -58.05
C GLY A 9 36.80 22.59 -56.63
N SER A 10 37.75 23.21 -55.93
CA SER A 10 37.91 23.09 -54.50
C SER A 10 36.87 23.98 -53.81
N GLY A 11 35.77 23.35 -53.36
CA GLY A 11 34.78 23.93 -52.48
C GLY A 11 34.42 22.95 -51.39
N GLU A 12 35.40 22.59 -50.53
CA GLU A 12 35.12 21.91 -49.27
C GLU A 12 34.14 22.77 -48.46
N SER A 13 32.92 22.25 -48.28
CA SER A 13 31.99 22.72 -47.25
C SER A 13 32.19 21.85 -46.01
N SER A 14 33.33 22.02 -45.36
CA SER A 14 33.63 21.35 -44.10
C SER A 14 33.87 22.43 -43.05
N ASN A 15 32.76 23.01 -42.59
CA ASN A 15 32.73 23.92 -41.44
C ASN A 15 32.88 23.12 -40.14
N GLU A 16 33.94 22.33 -40.03
CA GLU A 16 34.38 21.70 -38.82
C GLU A 16 35.04 22.80 -38.00
N ARG A 17 34.20 23.60 -37.35
CA ARG A 17 34.64 24.47 -36.26
C ARG A 17 35.28 23.56 -35.23
N ALA A 18 36.62 23.48 -35.30
CA ALA A 18 37.44 22.89 -34.27
C ALA A 18 37.09 23.60 -32.96
N VAL A 19 36.33 22.90 -32.13
CA VAL A 19 35.96 23.40 -30.81
C VAL A 19 37.26 23.56 -30.04
N SER A 20 37.49 24.73 -29.44
CA SER A 20 38.73 24.92 -28.68
C SER A 20 38.79 23.89 -27.54
N PRO A 21 39.96 23.35 -27.19
CA PRO A 21 40.06 22.27 -26.20
C PRO A 21 39.33 22.57 -24.88
N VAL A 22 39.33 23.85 -24.47
CA VAL A 22 38.65 24.31 -23.26
C VAL A 22 37.12 24.35 -23.43
N ILE A 23 36.63 24.82 -24.57
CA ILE A 23 35.18 24.88 -24.83
C ILE A 23 34.61 23.46 -25.02
N GLY A 24 35.38 22.55 -25.63
CA GLY A 24 34.99 21.15 -25.76
C GLY A 24 34.79 20.46 -24.40
N VAL A 25 35.69 20.71 -23.45
CA VAL A 25 35.58 20.16 -22.08
C VAL A 25 34.35 20.73 -21.36
N ILE A 26 34.12 22.04 -21.44
CA ILE A 26 32.96 22.66 -20.79
C ILE A 26 31.65 22.09 -21.35
N LEU A 27 31.55 21.94 -22.68
CA LEU A 27 30.35 21.38 -23.32
C LEU A 27 30.13 19.91 -22.98
N MET A 28 31.21 19.11 -22.92
CA MET A 28 31.14 17.70 -22.55
C MET A 28 30.67 17.52 -21.09
N VAL A 29 31.21 18.33 -20.17
CA VAL A 29 30.82 18.29 -18.75
C VAL A 29 29.38 18.80 -18.58
N ALA A 30 29.00 19.87 -19.25
CA ALA A 30 27.66 20.43 -19.11
C ALA A 30 26.55 19.43 -19.49
N ILE A 31 26.69 18.76 -20.64
CA ILE A 31 25.69 17.80 -21.10
C ILE A 31 25.63 16.57 -20.17
N THR A 32 26.79 16.05 -19.76
CA THR A 32 26.82 14.88 -18.86
C THR A 32 26.22 15.18 -17.49
N VAL A 33 26.42 16.38 -16.95
CA VAL A 33 25.79 16.82 -15.69
C VAL A 33 24.27 16.93 -15.84
N ILE A 34 23.78 17.50 -16.94
CA ILE A 34 22.33 17.59 -17.20
C ILE A 34 21.72 16.18 -17.34
N LEU A 35 22.33 15.31 -18.14
CA LEU A 35 21.82 13.94 -18.33
C LEU A 35 21.83 13.15 -17.03
N ALA A 36 22.89 13.27 -16.22
CA ALA A 36 22.98 12.61 -14.92
C ALA A 36 21.87 13.11 -13.97
N ALA A 37 21.63 14.42 -13.90
CA ALA A 37 20.59 14.99 -13.06
C ALA A 37 19.18 14.54 -13.48
N VAL A 38 18.90 14.54 -14.79
CA VAL A 38 17.61 14.12 -15.32
C VAL A 38 17.36 12.63 -15.05
N ILE A 39 18.34 11.77 -15.35
CA ILE A 39 18.19 10.33 -15.09
C ILE A 39 18.06 10.06 -13.59
N ALA A 40 18.77 10.79 -12.73
CA ALA A 40 18.61 10.67 -11.27
C ALA A 40 17.17 10.96 -10.83
N THR A 41 16.53 11.99 -11.38
CA THR A 41 15.11 12.28 -11.08
C THR A 41 14.15 11.22 -11.64
N PHE A 42 14.43 10.67 -12.82
CA PHE A 42 13.63 9.58 -13.39
C PHE A 42 13.78 8.27 -12.60
N VAL A 43 14.99 7.93 -12.16
CA VAL A 43 15.27 6.73 -11.37
C VAL A 43 14.67 6.85 -9.97
N LEU A 44 14.78 8.03 -9.33
CA LEU A 44 14.16 8.28 -8.03
C LEU A 44 12.63 8.25 -8.12
N GLY A 45 12.05 8.82 -9.19
CA GLY A 45 10.60 8.79 -9.40
C GLY A 45 10.02 7.39 -9.62
N ILE A 46 10.78 6.44 -10.16
CA ILE A 46 10.33 5.03 -10.31
C ILE A 46 10.36 4.28 -8.98
N GLY A 47 11.18 4.70 -8.02
CA GLY A 47 11.25 4.04 -6.71
C GLY A 47 9.99 4.21 -5.87
N ASP A 48 9.26 5.30 -6.06
CA ASP A 48 8.05 5.65 -5.30
C ASP A 48 6.83 4.83 -5.78
N ASP A 49 6.69 4.61 -7.10
CA ASP A 49 5.63 3.80 -7.69
C ASP A 49 5.83 2.27 -7.55
N MET A 50 6.94 1.84 -6.93
CA MET A 50 7.23 0.41 -6.71
C MET A 50 6.73 -0.12 -5.35
N GLN A 51 6.11 0.73 -4.53
CA GLN A 51 5.42 0.27 -3.32
C GLN A 51 4.22 -0.58 -3.76
N GLN A 52 4.33 -1.90 -3.58
CA GLN A 52 3.23 -2.81 -3.89
C GLN A 52 2.23 -2.73 -2.74
N ASP A 53 0.98 -2.39 -3.06
CA ASP A 53 -0.10 -2.48 -2.08
C ASP A 53 -0.19 -3.92 -1.55
N PRO A 54 -0.43 -4.12 -0.24
CA PRO A 54 -0.67 -5.46 0.30
C PRO A 54 -1.87 -6.11 -0.38
N GLN A 55 -1.73 -7.36 -0.80
CA GLN A 55 -2.83 -8.15 -1.35
C GLN A 55 -2.93 -9.47 -0.60
N ALA A 56 -4.09 -9.74 0.00
CA ALA A 56 -4.45 -11.01 0.59
C ALA A 56 -5.83 -11.47 0.09
N GLY A 57 -6.05 -12.77 0.05
CA GLY A 57 -7.33 -13.41 -0.23
C GLY A 57 -7.97 -13.86 1.08
N VAL A 58 -9.17 -13.36 1.34
CA VAL A 58 -9.94 -13.65 2.56
C VAL A 58 -11.33 -14.12 2.16
N ASN A 59 -11.91 -15.01 2.95
CA ASN A 59 -13.31 -15.39 2.85
C ASN A 59 -14.07 -14.77 4.01
N ILE A 60 -15.21 -14.12 3.71
CA ILE A 60 -16.12 -13.56 4.69
C ILE A 60 -17.37 -14.42 4.63
N ASP A 61 -17.67 -15.10 5.73
CA ASP A 61 -18.81 -15.98 5.89
C ASP A 61 -19.79 -15.34 6.89
N ASP A 62 -20.95 -14.91 6.39
CA ASP A 62 -22.05 -14.43 7.21
C ASP A 62 -22.73 -15.63 7.89
N ALA A 63 -22.37 -15.90 9.15
CA ALA A 63 -22.93 -17.03 9.90
C ALA A 63 -24.35 -16.71 10.38
N SER A 64 -24.59 -15.45 10.76
CA SER A 64 -25.91 -14.88 11.07
C SER A 64 -25.91 -13.35 10.83
N GLU A 65 -27.01 -12.66 11.18
CA GLU A 65 -27.07 -11.18 11.13
C GLU A 65 -26.17 -10.54 12.22
N GLU A 66 -25.91 -11.30 13.30
CA GLU A 66 -25.15 -10.90 14.49
C GLU A 66 -23.71 -11.44 14.48
N GLU A 67 -23.39 -12.41 13.64
CA GLU A 67 -22.11 -13.14 13.64
C GLU A 67 -21.53 -13.24 12.23
N VAL A 68 -20.31 -12.71 12.07
CA VAL A 68 -19.54 -12.80 10.83
C VAL A 68 -18.18 -13.43 11.10
N MET A 69 -17.84 -14.43 10.29
CA MET A 69 -16.56 -15.13 10.37
C MET A 69 -15.68 -14.75 9.18
N VAL A 70 -14.43 -14.41 9.46
CA VAL A 70 -13.45 -13.97 8.45
C VAL A 70 -12.26 -14.92 8.49
N SER A 71 -11.96 -15.58 7.36
CA SER A 71 -10.86 -16.56 7.27
C SER A 71 -9.86 -16.23 6.16
N VAL A 72 -8.57 -16.35 6.47
CA VAL A 72 -7.50 -16.04 5.51
C VAL A 72 -7.26 -17.24 4.59
N THR A 73 -7.54 -17.07 3.30
CA THR A 73 -7.30 -18.11 2.28
C THR A 73 -5.89 -18.06 1.68
N SER A 74 -5.31 -16.87 1.59
CA SER A 74 -3.96 -16.64 1.04
C SER A 74 -3.45 -15.28 1.48
N LEU A 75 -2.21 -15.18 1.97
CA LEU A 75 -1.61 -13.88 2.32
C LEU A 75 -1.05 -13.10 1.11
N GLY A 76 -0.87 -13.77 -0.04
CA GLY A 76 -0.38 -13.09 -1.25
C GLY A 76 0.99 -12.43 -1.04
N ASN A 77 1.01 -11.09 -1.01
CA ASN A 77 2.19 -10.30 -0.66
C ASN A 77 2.06 -9.53 0.66
N ALA A 78 0.95 -9.67 1.39
CA ALA A 78 0.74 -9.07 2.70
C ALA A 78 1.49 -9.85 3.80
N ASP A 79 1.87 -9.16 4.87
CA ASP A 79 2.42 -9.77 6.09
C ASP A 79 1.29 -10.33 6.97
N GLY A 80 0.12 -9.66 6.97
CA GLY A 80 -1.08 -10.13 7.64
C GLY A 80 -2.36 -9.47 7.14
N VAL A 81 -3.46 -9.86 7.76
CA VAL A 81 -4.79 -9.25 7.58
C VAL A 81 -5.30 -8.82 8.94
N ALA A 82 -5.78 -7.59 9.06
CA ALA A 82 -6.43 -7.08 10.26
C ALA A 82 -7.88 -6.70 9.94
N LEU A 83 -8.78 -6.93 10.88
CA LEU A 83 -10.11 -6.33 10.84
C LEU A 83 -10.03 -5.01 11.60
N VAL A 84 -10.52 -3.94 10.98
CA VAL A 84 -10.49 -2.60 11.55
C VAL A 84 -11.88 -2.00 11.57
N ASP A 85 -12.14 -1.12 12.54
CA ASP A 85 -13.35 -0.31 12.54
C ASP A 85 -13.38 0.62 11.31
N ALA A 86 -14.53 0.72 10.65
CA ALA A 86 -14.65 1.53 9.43
C ALA A 86 -14.66 3.05 9.67
N THR A 87 -14.92 3.48 10.90
CA THR A 87 -14.99 4.89 11.32
C THR A 87 -13.61 5.43 11.64
N ASP A 88 -12.88 4.74 12.51
CA ASP A 88 -11.61 5.24 13.08
C ASP A 88 -10.37 4.48 12.56
N GLY A 89 -10.55 3.29 11.95
CA GLY A 89 -9.44 2.52 11.36
C GLY A 89 -8.55 1.81 12.38
N GLU A 90 -8.99 1.75 13.63
CA GLU A 90 -8.37 1.00 14.72
C GLU A 90 -8.63 -0.49 14.54
N VAL A 91 -7.65 -1.32 14.93
CA VAL A 91 -7.76 -2.77 14.84
C VAL A 91 -8.76 -3.24 15.87
N LEU A 92 -9.67 -4.14 15.48
CA LEU A 92 -10.63 -4.71 16.41
C LEU A 92 -9.94 -5.66 17.39
N PHE A 93 -10.35 -5.58 18.65
CA PHE A 93 -9.96 -6.51 19.72
C PHE A 93 -11.15 -6.73 20.64
N ASP A 94 -11.10 -7.81 21.40
CA ASP A 94 -12.10 -8.12 22.41
C ASP A 94 -11.87 -7.24 23.66
N ASN A 95 -12.55 -6.10 23.73
CA ASN A 95 -12.51 -5.25 24.93
C ASN A 95 -13.41 -5.84 26.02
N LYS A 96 -12.86 -6.74 26.83
CA LYS A 96 -13.50 -7.19 28.07
C LYS A 96 -13.24 -6.14 29.15
N ASP A 97 -14.25 -5.36 29.52
CA ASP A 97 -14.18 -4.50 30.70
C ASP A 97 -13.83 -5.33 31.96
N PHE A 98 -13.25 -4.68 32.97
CA PHE A 98 -12.80 -5.34 34.21
C PHE A 98 -13.93 -6.04 35.01
N ASP A 99 -15.20 -5.77 34.68
CA ASP A 99 -16.40 -6.40 35.25
C ASP A 99 -16.99 -7.51 34.35
N GLY A 100 -16.32 -7.85 33.23
CA GLY A 100 -16.81 -8.82 32.25
C GLY A 100 -17.99 -8.31 31.42
N GLN A 101 -18.24 -7.00 31.44
CA GLN A 101 -19.11 -6.35 30.46
C GLN A 101 -18.35 -6.31 29.14
N VAL A 102 -19.00 -6.77 28.09
CA VAL A 102 -18.50 -6.75 26.72
C VAL A 102 -18.92 -5.43 26.10
N ASP A 103 -18.04 -4.85 25.29
CA ASP A 103 -18.37 -3.71 24.43
C ASP A 103 -19.45 -4.12 23.40
N ALA A 104 -19.84 -3.22 22.49
CA ALA A 104 -20.88 -3.49 21.49
C ALA A 104 -20.64 -4.75 20.60
N PHE A 105 -19.45 -5.34 20.63
CA PHE A 105 -19.11 -6.57 19.92
C PHE A 105 -18.07 -7.40 20.68
N THR A 106 -18.03 -8.70 20.39
CA THR A 106 -16.99 -9.65 20.82
C THR A 106 -16.17 -10.09 19.60
N VAL A 107 -14.85 -10.15 19.76
CA VAL A 107 -13.93 -10.74 18.77
C VAL A 107 -13.41 -12.07 19.31
N THR A 108 -13.30 -13.08 18.46
CA THR A 108 -12.66 -14.35 18.82
C THR A 108 -11.75 -14.82 17.69
N PRO A 109 -10.44 -15.00 17.91
CA PRO A 109 -9.67 -14.75 19.16
C PRO A 109 -9.61 -13.26 19.57
N ASP A 110 -9.09 -12.99 20.77
CA ASP A 110 -9.08 -11.66 21.43
C ASP A 110 -8.49 -10.51 20.59
N GLU A 111 -7.71 -10.81 19.55
CA GLU A 111 -7.16 -9.85 18.60
C GLU A 111 -7.61 -10.19 17.17
N ALA A 112 -8.07 -9.20 16.40
CA ALA A 112 -8.53 -9.40 15.03
C ALA A 112 -7.40 -9.31 13.99
N THR A 113 -6.19 -9.77 14.33
CA THR A 113 -5.03 -9.86 13.44
C THR A 113 -4.80 -11.31 13.00
N LEU A 114 -4.61 -11.51 11.69
CA LEU A 114 -4.47 -12.81 11.04
C LEU A 114 -3.19 -12.83 10.23
N GLU A 115 -2.14 -13.40 10.81
CA GLU A 115 -0.78 -13.44 10.22
C GLU A 115 -0.48 -14.75 9.47
N ALA A 116 -1.45 -15.68 9.42
CA ALA A 116 -1.25 -16.99 8.82
C ALA A 116 -2.45 -17.42 7.96
N THR A 117 -2.19 -18.16 6.89
CA THR A 117 -3.27 -18.76 6.09
C THR A 117 -3.98 -19.84 6.88
N GLY A 118 -5.31 -19.86 6.80
CA GLY A 118 -6.16 -20.81 7.50
C GLY A 118 -6.49 -20.41 8.94
N THR A 119 -6.08 -19.23 9.40
CA THR A 119 -6.63 -18.63 10.62
C THR A 119 -7.98 -17.97 10.30
N GLU A 120 -8.81 -17.90 11.32
CA GLU A 120 -10.14 -17.31 11.28
C GLU A 120 -10.33 -16.43 12.51
N VAL A 121 -11.09 -15.35 12.32
CA VAL A 121 -11.56 -14.45 13.37
C VAL A 121 -13.08 -14.36 13.21
N THR A 122 -13.79 -14.48 14.31
CA THR A 122 -15.23 -14.26 14.39
C THR A 122 -15.48 -12.92 15.07
N VAL A 123 -16.38 -12.14 14.49
CA VAL A 123 -16.92 -10.92 15.08
C VAL A 123 -18.41 -11.15 15.33
N GLU A 124 -18.81 -11.04 16.59
CA GLU A 124 -20.19 -11.22 17.05
C GLU A 124 -20.67 -9.94 17.71
N LEU A 125 -21.86 -9.43 17.36
CA LEU A 125 -22.49 -8.34 18.10
C LEU A 125 -22.96 -8.85 19.47
N ASP A 126 -22.73 -8.05 20.50
CA ASP A 126 -23.28 -8.38 21.80
C ASP A 126 -24.78 -8.02 21.86
N ALA A 127 -25.60 -8.91 22.41
CA ALA A 127 -27.06 -8.76 22.46
C ALA A 127 -27.53 -7.60 23.36
N ASP A 128 -26.65 -7.00 24.16
CA ASP A 128 -26.95 -5.80 24.95
C ASP A 128 -26.60 -4.49 24.20
N SER A 129 -26.13 -4.58 22.95
CA SER A 129 -25.87 -3.42 22.10
C SER A 129 -27.19 -2.75 21.71
N ASP A 130 -27.43 -1.51 22.13
CA ASP A 130 -28.69 -0.76 21.90
C ASP A 130 -28.95 -0.43 20.39
N GLY A 131 -29.06 -1.43 19.50
CA GLY A 131 -29.29 -1.24 18.07
C GLY A 131 -28.09 -0.68 17.30
N GLU A 132 -26.87 -0.87 17.80
CA GLU A 132 -25.65 -0.36 17.19
C GLU A 132 -25.34 -1.13 15.89
N ARG A 133 -24.99 -0.39 14.82
CA ARG A 133 -24.51 -0.98 13.57
C ARG A 133 -22.99 -0.89 13.55
N VAL A 134 -22.31 -2.03 13.52
CA VAL A 134 -20.84 -2.06 13.48
C VAL A 134 -20.38 -2.36 12.06
N SER A 135 -19.73 -1.36 11.45
CA SER A 135 -19.13 -1.49 10.12
C SER A 135 -17.65 -1.87 10.26
N VAL A 136 -17.26 -3.00 9.69
CA VAL A 136 -15.90 -3.55 9.80
C VAL A 136 -15.25 -3.63 8.43
N ASN A 137 -14.01 -3.16 8.33
CA ASN A 137 -13.18 -3.31 7.15
C ASN A 137 -12.15 -4.41 7.36
N VAL A 138 -12.02 -5.29 6.35
CA VAL A 138 -10.95 -6.29 6.29
C VAL A 138 -9.80 -5.68 5.49
N VAL A 139 -8.65 -5.51 6.14
CA VAL A 139 -7.49 -4.78 5.60
C VAL A 139 -6.27 -5.69 5.58
N ALA A 140 -5.66 -5.83 4.41
CA ALA A 140 -4.35 -6.47 4.28
C ALA A 140 -3.26 -5.44 4.61
N TYR A 141 -2.21 -5.83 5.32
CA TYR A 141 -1.12 -4.93 5.70
C TYR A 141 0.28 -5.49 5.38
N LEU A 142 1.25 -4.58 5.25
CA LEU A 142 2.69 -4.83 5.27
C LEU A 142 3.28 -4.21 6.53
N GLY A 143 4.17 -4.92 7.20
CA GLY A 143 4.77 -4.50 8.46
C GLY A 143 4.67 -5.55 9.56
N ASP A 144 5.31 -5.24 10.68
CA ASP A 144 5.39 -6.06 11.90
C ASP A 144 4.92 -5.23 13.10
N GLY A 145 4.54 -5.90 14.20
CA GLY A 145 4.12 -5.23 15.43
C GLY A 145 2.78 -4.51 15.29
N ILE A 146 1.80 -5.17 14.65
CA ILE A 146 0.41 -4.72 14.70
C ILE A 146 -0.18 -5.19 16.02
N ASP A 147 -0.50 -4.24 16.88
CA ASP A 147 -1.10 -4.49 18.19
C ASP A 147 -2.54 -3.94 18.20
N ALA A 148 -3.44 -4.68 18.83
CA ALA A 148 -4.87 -4.36 18.94
C ALA A 148 -5.18 -4.05 20.41
N ASP A 149 -4.94 -2.80 20.80
CA ASP A 149 -5.11 -2.29 22.17
C ASP A 149 -5.72 -0.87 22.12
N ASP A 150 -6.44 -0.47 23.18
CA ASP A 150 -7.07 0.86 23.32
C ASP A 150 -6.10 2.06 23.20
N ASP A 151 -4.80 1.85 23.46
CA ASP A 151 -3.77 2.90 23.44
C ASP A 151 -3.00 2.96 22.10
N GLU A 152 -3.25 2.03 21.18
CA GLU A 152 -2.53 1.94 19.91
C GLU A 152 -3.18 2.79 18.80
N PRO A 153 -2.38 3.41 17.92
CA PRO A 153 -2.91 4.24 16.85
C PRO A 153 -3.61 3.38 15.78
N PRO A 154 -4.38 3.97 14.85
CA PRO A 154 -5.04 3.22 13.79
C PRO A 154 -4.04 2.46 12.92
N LEU A 155 -4.50 1.39 12.26
CA LEU A 155 -3.66 0.47 11.47
C LEU A 155 -2.79 1.20 10.44
N SER A 156 -3.30 2.30 9.86
CA SER A 156 -2.57 3.10 8.88
C SER A 156 -1.31 3.80 9.41
N GLU A 157 -1.20 3.97 10.74
CA GLU A 157 -0.01 4.53 11.39
C GLU A 157 0.93 3.45 11.94
N GLN A 158 0.40 2.25 12.22
CA GLN A 158 1.21 1.09 12.64
C GLN A 158 1.86 0.38 11.44
N ALA A 159 1.10 0.16 10.37
CA ALA A 159 1.54 -0.58 9.19
C ALA A 159 2.40 0.27 8.25
N GLU A 160 3.36 -0.38 7.57
CA GLU A 160 4.17 0.25 6.53
C GLU A 160 3.33 0.54 5.27
N ALA A 161 2.36 -0.34 4.98
CA ALA A 161 1.33 -0.14 3.95
C ALA A 161 0.07 -0.94 4.31
N SER A 162 -1.10 -0.48 3.88
CA SER A 162 -2.38 -1.13 4.15
C SER A 162 -3.34 -0.98 2.97
N ALA A 163 -4.15 -2.00 2.69
CA ALA A 163 -5.16 -1.97 1.64
C ALA A 163 -6.43 -2.73 2.05
N THR A 164 -7.59 -2.07 1.95
CA THR A 164 -8.89 -2.70 2.21
C THR A 164 -9.22 -3.71 1.12
N ILE A 165 -9.47 -4.95 1.53
CA ILE A 165 -9.77 -6.08 0.64
C ILE A 165 -11.22 -6.56 0.76
N GLY A 166 -11.91 -6.16 1.82
CA GLY A 166 -13.33 -6.44 2.03
C GLY A 166 -13.91 -5.57 3.14
N SER A 167 -15.23 -5.62 3.28
CA SER A 167 -15.96 -4.94 4.35
C SER A 167 -17.24 -5.72 4.62
N PHE A 168 -17.68 -5.73 5.86
CA PHE A 168 -18.97 -6.28 6.27
C PHE A 168 -19.60 -5.39 7.33
N GLU A 169 -20.89 -5.57 7.54
CA GLU A 169 -21.65 -4.88 8.58
C GLU A 169 -22.33 -5.95 9.41
N VAL A 170 -22.25 -5.80 10.73
CA VAL A 170 -22.98 -6.67 11.66
C VAL A 170 -24.14 -5.85 12.22
N LEU A 171 -25.33 -6.47 12.30
CA LEU A 171 -26.59 -5.80 12.63
C LEU A 171 -27.34 -6.52 13.74
N ASP A 172 -27.88 -5.77 14.70
CA ASP A 172 -28.83 -6.30 15.67
C ASP A 172 -30.16 -6.66 14.97
N PRO A 173 -30.61 -7.93 15.02
CA PRO A 173 -31.82 -8.40 14.35
C PRO A 173 -33.11 -7.85 14.95
N ASP A 174 -33.08 -7.20 16.11
CA ASP A 174 -34.25 -6.55 16.72
C ASP A 174 -34.51 -5.12 16.18
N GLU A 175 -33.62 -4.55 15.33
CA GLU A 175 -33.75 -3.25 14.65
C GLU A 175 -34.10 -3.37 13.14
N ASP A 176 -35.40 -3.53 12.82
CA ASP A 176 -36.01 -3.44 11.47
C ASP A 176 -36.58 -2.04 11.14
#